data_AF-A0A178AWD2-F1
#
_entry.id   AF-A0A178AWD2-F1
#
_cell.length_a   1.000
_cell.length_b   1.000
_cell.length_c   1.000
_cell.angle_alpha   90.00
_cell.angle_beta   90.00
_cell.angle_gamma   90.00
#
_symmetry.space_group_name_H-M   'P 1'
#
loop_
_entity.id
_entity.type
_entity.pdbx_description
1 polymer ?
#
loop_
_entity_poly.entity_id
_entity_poly.type
_entity_poly.pdbx_seq_one_letter_code
_entity_poly.pdbx_strand_id
1 'polypeptide(L)'
;MDSESSPPHVSEATVTVHALSCGQFTLPEYQFVHPVSRNARKSVPSLGFLIQHRNTSTGTLTRIVFDLGLRRDVKRYAAPIQKHIETRQPLTTDPDVTKSLSRGGLKPSDIDYVFYSHVHWDHIGEPRDFPTSTFVVGHGALDLLNGTSSSLRGGHSFFESDLLPEDRTVQLSDPLSSARSKAPTSAVLGSMNLLSDWKANGTLPQTLDVFGDGSLLVVNAPGHLPGHINLLARCSDGHQVYMAGDACHDRRLLTGEKSIGEWDDAHGQICCIHADRKQAEETIQRIRVLEQEGVEIIFAHDVEWENDVSNRSRFFEQEALKKRFDDTMGAEAFDESWCRMLKHAPDMFASSIRLAGVPKKKAHLSPKIQSLVSIAVSAASTHLYIPSIHRHTKAALANGATKAEIVEVLSLTSTLGIHAATVGVPILFEVLEEQGKAMPKGMEGMSKEQWAMKEDFEKKRGYWNTLWEEFLRLSPEFFDAYTEFSSVPWLNEGGKGLLEPKVKELIYCAFDTAATHMYQPGLKLHMRNVLNYGGTAEEIMEVMELATLLSISTMDAGLEVLEKESA
;
A
#
# COMPACT_ATOMS: atom_id res chain seq x y z
N MET A 1 -26.24 7.80 57.99
CA MET A 1 -25.33 8.65 57.19
C MET A 1 -24.61 7.69 56.28
N ASP A 2 -25.25 7.40 55.16
CA ASP A 2 -24.77 6.49 54.14
C ASP A 2 -23.69 7.20 53.33
N SER A 3 -22.51 6.60 53.25
CA SER A 3 -21.41 7.06 52.41
C SER A 3 -21.68 6.63 50.97
N GLU A 4 -22.08 7.57 50.13
CA GLU A 4 -22.10 7.41 48.67
C GLU A 4 -20.69 7.06 48.19
N SER A 5 -20.49 5.83 47.72
CA SER A 5 -19.32 5.43 46.96
C SER A 5 -19.37 6.13 45.60
N SER A 6 -18.37 6.97 45.31
CA SER A 6 -18.17 7.54 43.98
C SER A 6 -18.10 6.42 42.92
N PRO A 7 -18.65 6.62 41.71
CA PRO A 7 -18.57 5.63 40.65
C PRO A 7 -17.10 5.37 40.26
N PRO A 8 -16.72 4.14 39.89
CA PRO A 8 -15.36 3.83 39.47
C PRO A 8 -14.99 4.68 38.26
N HIS A 9 -13.84 5.35 38.33
CA HIS A 9 -13.26 6.10 37.20
C HIS A 9 -13.07 5.13 36.03
N VAL A 10 -13.91 5.21 34.99
CA VAL A 10 -13.71 4.49 33.74
C VAL A 10 -12.55 5.19 33.04
N SER A 11 -11.42 4.49 32.88
CA SER A 11 -10.26 5.02 32.17
C SER A 11 -10.61 5.32 30.71
N GLU A 12 -10.22 6.49 30.21
CA GLU A 12 -10.34 6.88 28.80
C GLU A 12 -9.27 6.22 27.90
N ALA A 13 -8.44 5.33 28.45
CA ALA A 13 -7.41 4.63 27.68
C ALA A 13 -8.02 3.81 26.54
N THR A 14 -7.37 3.82 25.38
CA THR A 14 -7.80 3.11 24.18
C THR A 14 -6.58 2.55 23.43
N VAL A 15 -6.83 1.64 22.51
CA VAL A 15 -5.84 1.11 21.58
C VAL A 15 -6.26 1.36 20.14
N THR A 16 -5.30 1.35 19.22
CA THR A 16 -5.59 1.25 17.78
C THR A 16 -5.44 -0.19 17.35
N VAL A 17 -6.34 -0.67 16.49
CA VAL A 17 -6.32 -2.04 15.94
C VAL A 17 -6.30 -1.97 14.42
N HIS A 18 -5.33 -2.62 13.79
CA HIS A 18 -5.23 -2.75 12.34
C HIS A 18 -5.09 -4.20 11.95
N ALA A 19 -5.75 -4.61 10.87
CA ALA A 19 -5.56 -5.94 10.28
C ALA A 19 -4.21 -6.03 9.54
N LEU A 20 -3.67 -7.23 9.50
CA LEU A 20 -2.47 -7.62 8.75
C LEU A 20 -2.83 -8.81 7.88
N SER A 21 -2.61 -8.68 6.56
CA SER A 21 -2.72 -9.82 5.64
C SER A 21 -1.56 -10.78 5.91
N CYS A 22 -1.86 -12.01 6.32
CA CYS A 22 -0.84 -13.01 6.66
C CYS A 22 -1.03 -14.31 5.86
N GLY A 23 -1.41 -14.16 4.59
CA GLY A 23 -1.69 -15.26 3.66
C GLY A 23 -3.17 -15.64 3.57
N GLN A 24 -3.47 -16.53 2.64
CA GLN A 24 -4.81 -17.09 2.42
C GLN A 24 -4.70 -18.56 2.02
N PHE A 25 -5.70 -19.37 2.35
CA PHE A 25 -5.73 -20.80 2.05
C PHE A 25 -7.16 -21.30 1.89
N THR A 26 -7.35 -22.52 1.41
CA THR A 26 -8.68 -23.06 1.11
C THR A 26 -9.13 -24.13 2.09
N LEU A 27 -10.26 -23.88 2.76
CA LEU A 27 -10.90 -24.81 3.66
C LEU A 27 -11.83 -25.77 2.89
N PRO A 28 -11.79 -27.09 3.14
CA PRO A 28 -12.88 -27.98 2.80
C PRO A 28 -14.07 -27.73 3.75
N GLU A 29 -15.11 -27.05 3.27
CA GLU A 29 -16.18 -26.51 4.13
C GLU A 29 -16.85 -27.58 5.01
N TYR A 30 -16.96 -28.83 4.54
CA TYR A 30 -17.60 -29.90 5.31
C TYR A 30 -16.90 -30.23 6.64
N GLN A 31 -15.63 -29.85 6.80
CA GLN A 31 -14.89 -30.01 8.07
C GLN A 31 -15.20 -28.89 9.08
N PHE A 32 -15.87 -27.82 8.65
CA PHE A 32 -16.09 -26.62 9.45
C PHE A 32 -17.58 -26.32 9.63
N VAL A 33 -18.41 -26.54 8.61
CA VAL A 33 -19.84 -26.22 8.61
C VAL A 33 -20.72 -27.35 8.08
N HIS A 34 -21.96 -27.42 8.58
CA HIS A 34 -22.98 -28.38 8.16
C HIS A 34 -24.38 -27.73 8.14
N PRO A 35 -25.28 -28.08 7.19
CA PRO A 35 -25.06 -28.95 6.04
C PRO A 35 -24.36 -28.23 4.89
N VAL A 36 -23.46 -28.95 4.20
CA VAL A 36 -22.76 -28.49 3.00
C VAL A 36 -22.35 -29.69 2.13
N SER A 37 -22.09 -29.47 0.84
CA SER A 37 -21.57 -30.52 -0.04
C SER A 37 -20.18 -30.98 0.39
N ARG A 38 -19.87 -32.28 0.27
CA ARG A 38 -18.53 -32.85 0.57
C ARG A 38 -17.41 -32.24 -0.28
N ASN A 39 -17.73 -31.72 -1.46
CA ASN A 39 -16.77 -31.09 -2.36
C ASN A 39 -16.69 -29.56 -2.20
N ALA A 40 -17.48 -28.98 -1.28
CA ALA A 40 -17.51 -27.56 -1.06
C ALA A 40 -16.19 -27.06 -0.45
N ARG A 41 -15.70 -25.94 -0.98
CA ARG A 41 -14.43 -25.34 -0.62
C ARG A 41 -14.56 -23.83 -0.60
N LYS A 42 -13.95 -23.19 0.40
CA LYS A 42 -13.94 -21.74 0.57
C LYS A 42 -12.50 -21.28 0.81
N SER A 43 -12.01 -20.35 0.00
CA SER A 43 -10.75 -19.66 0.29
C SER A 43 -10.99 -18.63 1.39
N VAL A 44 -10.12 -18.64 2.40
CA VAL A 44 -10.22 -17.80 3.58
C VAL A 44 -8.88 -17.11 3.84
N PRO A 45 -8.89 -15.90 4.44
CA PRO A 45 -7.67 -15.28 4.90
C PRO A 45 -7.09 -15.98 6.12
N SER A 46 -5.82 -15.73 6.40
CA SER A 46 -5.26 -15.82 7.74
C SER A 46 -4.93 -14.41 8.20
N LEU A 47 -5.83 -13.81 8.98
CA LEU A 47 -5.69 -12.44 9.48
C LEU A 47 -4.86 -12.43 10.76
N GLY A 48 -3.85 -11.55 10.79
CA GLY A 48 -3.21 -11.10 12.03
C GLY A 48 -3.65 -9.68 12.36
N PHE A 49 -3.32 -9.18 13.55
CA PHE A 49 -3.67 -7.82 13.96
C PHE A 49 -2.49 -7.11 14.62
N LEU A 50 -2.27 -5.84 14.24
CA LEU A 50 -1.38 -4.93 14.97
C LEU A 50 -2.21 -4.10 15.95
N ILE A 51 -1.93 -4.26 17.24
CA ILE A 51 -2.51 -3.47 18.32
C ILE A 51 -1.45 -2.52 18.85
N GLN A 52 -1.79 -1.25 18.98
CA GLN A 52 -0.90 -0.25 19.56
C GLN A 52 -1.56 0.44 20.75
N HIS A 53 -0.88 0.40 21.88
CA HIS A 53 -1.28 1.07 23.11
C HIS A 53 -0.27 2.16 23.44
N ARG A 54 -0.77 3.36 23.76
CA ARG A 54 0.07 4.45 24.28
C ARG A 54 -0.31 4.70 25.73
N ASN A 55 0.62 4.45 26.63
CA ASN A 55 0.46 4.81 28.03
C ASN A 55 0.33 6.34 28.14
N THR A 56 -0.79 6.82 28.68
CA THR A 56 -1.10 8.24 28.79
C THR A 56 -0.21 8.97 29.80
N SER A 57 0.32 8.26 30.79
CA SER A 57 1.18 8.82 31.84
C SER A 57 2.65 8.88 31.43
N THR A 58 3.16 7.85 30.76
CA THR A 58 4.59 7.76 30.39
C THR A 58 4.87 8.10 28.92
N GLY A 59 3.86 8.12 28.07
CA GLY A 59 3.99 8.26 26.62
C GLY A 59 4.55 7.01 25.91
N THR A 60 4.88 5.94 26.65
CA THR A 60 5.40 4.68 26.11
C THR A 60 4.41 4.07 25.13
N LEU A 61 4.89 3.73 23.94
CA LEU A 61 4.13 3.00 22.92
C LEU A 61 4.47 1.52 23.01
N THR A 62 3.46 0.68 23.26
CA THR A 62 3.58 -0.78 23.21
C THR A 62 2.91 -1.28 21.94
N ARG A 63 3.59 -2.14 21.19
CA ARG A 63 3.07 -2.79 19.97
C ARG A 63 2.93 -4.29 20.19
N ILE A 64 1.74 -4.79 19.91
CA ILE A 64 1.39 -6.20 20.01
C ILE A 64 0.96 -6.66 18.61
N VAL A 65 1.50 -7.79 18.16
CA VAL A 65 0.92 -8.51 17.03
C VAL A 65 0.11 -9.69 17.56
N PHE A 66 -1.16 -9.78 17.20
CA PHE A 66 -2.04 -10.90 17.53
C PHE A 66 -2.16 -11.81 16.32
N ASP A 67 -1.62 -13.02 16.43
CA ASP A 67 -1.35 -14.00 15.38
C ASP A 67 -0.41 -13.53 14.26
N LEU A 68 0.40 -14.46 13.75
CA LEU A 68 1.38 -14.23 12.67
C LEU A 68 0.96 -14.85 11.33
N GLY A 69 -0.16 -15.58 11.32
CA GLY A 69 -0.74 -16.25 10.17
C GLY A 69 0.11 -17.38 9.58
N LEU A 70 0.20 -17.46 8.25
CA LEU A 70 0.95 -18.50 7.54
C LEU A 70 2.46 -18.22 7.52
N ARG A 71 3.29 -19.27 7.55
CA ARG A 71 4.73 -19.15 7.27
C ARG A 71 4.95 -18.75 5.82
N ARG A 72 5.83 -17.77 5.61
CA ARG A 72 6.30 -17.37 4.28
C ARG A 72 6.80 -18.54 3.43
N ASP A 73 7.55 -19.47 4.03
CA ASP A 73 7.99 -20.71 3.38
C ASP A 73 7.34 -21.94 4.02
N VAL A 74 6.39 -22.54 3.30
CA VAL A 74 5.66 -23.73 3.75
C VAL A 74 6.56 -24.95 3.97
N LYS A 75 7.75 -25.01 3.34
CA LYS A 75 8.70 -26.12 3.53
C LYS A 75 9.35 -26.11 4.90
N ARG A 76 9.22 -25.02 5.64
CA ARG A 76 9.75 -24.88 7.00
C ARG A 76 8.79 -25.41 8.06
N TYR A 77 7.55 -25.72 7.72
CA TYR A 77 6.68 -26.49 8.63
C TYR A 77 7.19 -27.93 8.77
N ALA A 78 6.92 -28.58 9.90
CA ALA A 78 7.14 -30.01 10.03
C ALA A 78 6.38 -30.83 8.96
N ALA A 79 6.92 -31.99 8.57
CA ALA A 79 6.38 -32.82 7.50
C ALA A 79 4.87 -33.17 7.63
N PRO A 80 4.31 -33.42 8.83
CA PRO A 80 2.87 -33.63 8.99
C PRO A 80 2.03 -32.41 8.57
N ILE A 81 2.46 -31.20 8.92
CA ILE A 81 1.79 -29.95 8.53
C ILE A 81 1.93 -29.73 7.02
N GLN A 82 3.10 -29.98 6.43
CA GLN A 82 3.28 -29.87 4.97
C GLN A 82 2.27 -30.76 4.22
N LYS A 83 2.09 -32.01 4.68
CA LYS A 83 1.08 -32.92 4.12
C LYS A 83 -0.34 -32.42 4.35
N HIS A 84 -0.62 -31.80 5.49
CA HIS A 84 -1.92 -31.16 5.75
C HIS A 84 -2.22 -30.04 4.74
N ILE A 85 -1.22 -29.19 4.46
CA ILE A 85 -1.30 -28.06 3.53
C ILE A 85 -1.63 -28.48 2.09
N GLU A 86 -1.26 -29.69 1.66
CA GLU A 86 -1.65 -30.23 0.35
C GLU A 86 -3.19 -30.28 0.18
N THR A 87 -3.92 -30.42 1.28
CA THR A 87 -5.40 -30.42 1.28
C THR A 87 -6.02 -29.02 1.35
N ARG A 88 -5.19 -27.98 1.46
CA ARG A 88 -5.59 -26.58 1.71
C ARG A 88 -5.35 -25.65 0.51
N GLN A 89 -5.17 -26.22 -0.68
CA GLN A 89 -4.93 -25.47 -1.91
C GLN A 89 -6.21 -24.93 -2.56
N PRO A 90 -6.15 -23.79 -3.27
CA PRO A 90 -4.99 -22.89 -3.42
C PRO A 90 -4.59 -22.19 -2.10
N LEU A 91 -3.29 -21.96 -1.93
CA LEU A 91 -2.71 -21.26 -0.79
C LEU A 91 -1.72 -20.19 -1.27
N THR A 92 -1.77 -19.01 -0.66
CA THR A 92 -0.77 -17.94 -0.80
C THR A 92 -0.21 -17.57 0.57
N THR A 93 1.10 -17.43 0.65
CA THR A 93 1.81 -16.93 1.84
C THR A 93 2.29 -15.49 1.67
N ASP A 94 1.96 -14.85 0.55
CA ASP A 94 2.31 -13.45 0.26
C ASP A 94 1.04 -12.56 0.25
N PRO A 95 1.06 -11.42 0.98
CA PRO A 95 2.08 -11.03 1.94
C PRO A 95 2.06 -11.93 3.19
N ASP A 96 3.23 -12.12 3.81
CA ASP A 96 3.33 -12.61 5.18
C ASP A 96 3.27 -11.43 6.17
N VAL A 97 3.11 -11.72 7.46
CA VAL A 97 2.99 -10.70 8.51
C VAL A 97 4.14 -9.68 8.49
N THR A 98 5.37 -10.14 8.21
CA THR A 98 6.55 -9.25 8.17
C THR A 98 6.50 -8.29 6.99
N LYS A 99 6.04 -8.75 5.82
CA LYS A 99 5.82 -7.89 4.66
C LYS A 99 4.71 -6.88 4.93
N SER A 100 3.58 -7.27 5.51
CA SER A 100 2.51 -6.32 5.88
C SER A 100 2.96 -5.26 6.89
N LEU A 101 3.73 -5.65 7.91
CA LEU A 101 4.35 -4.68 8.83
C LEU A 101 5.30 -3.73 8.10
N SER A 102 6.17 -4.26 7.21
CA SER A 102 7.16 -3.48 6.48
C SER A 102 6.53 -2.47 5.53
N ARG A 103 5.41 -2.82 4.90
CA ARG A 103 4.64 -1.91 4.04
C ARG A 103 4.07 -0.74 4.84
N GLY A 104 3.71 -0.98 6.10
CA GLY A 104 3.36 0.09 7.04
C GLY A 104 4.53 0.78 7.75
N GLY A 105 5.77 0.45 7.37
CA GLY A 105 6.98 1.10 7.89
C GLY A 105 7.50 0.56 9.21
N LEU A 106 7.00 -0.59 9.68
CA LEU A 106 7.49 -1.27 10.89
C LEU A 106 8.39 -2.45 10.53
N LYS A 107 9.38 -2.70 11.38
CA LYS A 107 10.21 -3.90 11.36
C LYS A 107 9.72 -4.86 12.44
N PRO A 108 9.99 -6.17 12.32
CA PRO A 108 9.71 -7.12 13.40
C PRO A 108 10.32 -6.73 14.75
N SER A 109 11.48 -6.06 14.74
CA SER A 109 12.14 -5.54 15.96
C SER A 109 11.40 -4.39 16.65
N ASP A 110 10.43 -3.77 15.97
CA ASP A 110 9.60 -2.69 16.55
C ASP A 110 8.39 -3.25 17.31
N ILE A 111 8.18 -4.57 17.28
CA ILE A 111 7.08 -5.28 17.94
C ILE A 111 7.54 -5.78 19.31
N ASP A 112 6.85 -5.35 20.36
CA ASP A 112 7.20 -5.68 21.75
C ASP A 112 6.67 -7.06 22.13
N TYR A 113 5.47 -7.41 21.68
CA TYR A 113 4.82 -8.69 22.00
C TYR A 113 4.18 -9.35 20.78
N VAL A 114 4.21 -10.67 20.75
CA VAL A 114 3.42 -11.50 19.82
C VAL A 114 2.50 -12.36 20.66
N PHE A 115 1.19 -12.13 20.54
CA PHE A 115 0.17 -12.91 21.22
C PHE A 115 -0.37 -13.92 20.21
N TYR A 116 -0.42 -15.19 20.59
CA TYR A 116 -1.11 -16.19 19.79
C TYR A 116 -2.50 -16.43 20.33
N SER A 117 -3.51 -16.34 19.46
CA SER A 117 -4.84 -16.86 19.76
C SER A 117 -4.74 -18.33 20.12
N HIS A 118 -3.95 -19.10 19.36
CA HIS A 118 -3.57 -20.47 19.63
C HIS A 118 -2.41 -20.90 18.70
N VAL A 119 -1.96 -22.15 18.82
CA VAL A 119 -0.72 -22.63 18.19
C VAL A 119 -0.94 -23.54 16.96
N HIS A 120 -2.06 -23.39 16.23
CA HIS A 120 -2.19 -24.06 14.94
C HIS A 120 -1.29 -23.44 13.87
N TRP A 121 -0.95 -24.25 12.87
CA TRP A 121 0.00 -23.95 11.81
C TRP A 121 -0.28 -22.65 11.05
N ASP A 122 -1.55 -22.28 10.94
CA ASP A 122 -2.06 -21.13 10.21
C ASP A 122 -2.17 -19.84 11.02
N HIS A 123 -1.71 -19.85 12.28
CA HIS A 123 -1.64 -18.67 13.17
C HIS A 123 -0.21 -18.35 13.58
N ILE A 124 0.70 -19.32 13.48
CA ILE A 124 2.01 -19.26 14.14
C ILE A 124 3.07 -18.50 13.35
N GLY A 125 2.92 -18.36 12.04
CA GLY A 125 3.89 -17.71 11.15
C GLY A 125 5.34 -18.15 11.42
N GLU A 126 6.27 -17.20 11.35
CA GLU A 126 7.70 -17.41 11.59
C GLU A 126 8.17 -16.64 12.85
N PRO A 127 8.14 -17.26 14.05
CA PRO A 127 8.58 -16.60 15.29
C PRO A 127 10.02 -16.09 15.24
N ARG A 128 10.89 -16.72 14.44
CA ARG A 128 12.32 -16.35 14.32
C ARG A 128 12.53 -14.98 13.68
N ASP A 129 11.54 -14.47 12.95
CA ASP A 129 11.60 -13.13 12.38
C ASP A 129 11.45 -12.04 13.45
N PHE A 130 11.00 -12.38 14.67
CA PHE A 130 10.75 -11.47 15.80
C PHE A 130 11.80 -11.66 16.92
N PRO A 131 13.01 -11.11 16.77
CA PRO A 131 14.15 -11.41 17.65
C PRO A 131 14.03 -10.83 19.06
N THR A 132 13.23 -9.77 19.23
CA THR A 132 13.12 -9.01 20.49
C THR A 132 11.78 -9.16 21.18
N SER A 133 10.77 -9.68 20.50
CA SER A 133 9.40 -9.75 21.04
C SER A 133 9.28 -10.80 22.14
N THR A 134 8.40 -10.56 23.10
CA THR A 134 7.92 -11.58 24.04
C THR A 134 6.70 -12.29 23.46
N PHE A 135 6.72 -13.62 23.44
CA PHE A 135 5.61 -14.43 22.95
C PHE A 135 4.65 -14.75 24.09
N VAL A 136 3.35 -14.60 23.85
CA VAL A 136 2.30 -14.83 24.84
C VAL A 136 1.33 -15.87 24.31
N VAL A 137 1.08 -16.90 25.12
CA VAL A 137 0.16 -17.99 24.80
C VAL A 137 -0.80 -18.26 25.96
N GLY A 138 -1.99 -18.77 25.65
CA GLY A 138 -2.95 -19.16 26.68
C GLY A 138 -2.55 -20.40 27.49
N HIS A 139 -3.20 -20.57 28.64
CA HIS A 139 -3.01 -21.72 29.51
C HIS A 139 -3.37 -23.05 28.80
N GLY A 140 -2.45 -24.01 28.77
CA GLY A 140 -2.55 -25.27 28.03
C GLY A 140 -1.83 -25.30 26.67
N ALA A 141 -1.47 -24.15 26.09
CA ALA A 141 -0.79 -24.12 24.78
C ALA A 141 0.61 -24.78 24.81
N LEU A 142 1.40 -24.58 25.88
CA LEU A 142 2.71 -25.24 26.00
C LEU A 142 2.60 -26.77 26.13
N ASP A 143 1.52 -27.28 26.71
CA ASP A 143 1.27 -28.73 26.77
C ASP A 143 1.00 -29.33 25.39
N LEU A 144 0.40 -28.55 24.48
CA LEU A 144 0.24 -28.93 23.08
C LEU A 144 1.60 -29.02 22.38
N LEU A 145 2.44 -27.98 22.53
CA LEU A 145 3.77 -27.95 21.92
C LEU A 145 4.66 -29.09 22.45
N ASN A 146 4.56 -29.41 23.74
CA ASN A 146 5.32 -30.49 24.37
C ASN A 146 4.75 -31.91 24.07
N GLY A 147 3.62 -32.01 23.38
CA GLY A 147 2.97 -33.29 23.06
C GLY A 147 2.41 -34.03 24.28
N THR A 148 2.17 -33.33 25.39
CA THR A 148 1.64 -33.92 26.64
C THR A 148 0.11 -33.92 26.69
N SER A 149 -0.56 -33.25 25.75
CA SER A 149 -2.02 -33.27 25.60
C SER A 149 -2.50 -34.55 24.91
N SER A 150 -3.34 -35.33 25.61
CA SER A 150 -3.78 -36.66 25.17
C SER A 150 -5.09 -36.68 24.36
N SER A 151 -5.72 -35.53 24.10
CA SER A 151 -7.11 -35.46 23.62
C SER A 151 -7.30 -35.08 22.14
N LEU A 152 -6.27 -34.67 21.42
CA LEU A 152 -6.39 -34.16 20.05
C LEU A 152 -6.12 -35.23 18.98
N ARG A 153 -6.90 -35.20 17.88
CA ARG A 153 -6.82 -36.15 16.76
C ARG A 153 -6.94 -35.41 15.43
N GLY A 154 -6.32 -35.96 14.38
CA GLY A 154 -6.41 -35.45 13.01
C GLY A 154 -5.14 -34.75 12.52
N GLY A 155 -4.97 -34.68 11.19
CA GLY A 155 -3.73 -34.16 10.57
C GLY A 155 -3.46 -32.67 10.76
N HIS A 156 -4.44 -31.90 11.25
CA HIS A 156 -4.27 -30.49 11.64
C HIS A 156 -3.74 -30.33 13.07
N SER A 157 -3.87 -31.36 13.91
CA SER A 157 -3.44 -31.36 15.31
C SER A 157 -1.97 -31.80 15.45
N PHE A 158 -1.07 -31.16 14.71
CA PHE A 158 0.37 -31.33 14.89
C PHE A 158 1.00 -30.03 15.36
N PHE A 159 1.80 -30.10 16.42
CA PHE A 159 2.40 -28.96 17.09
C PHE A 159 3.92 -29.14 17.15
N GLU A 160 4.65 -28.09 16.78
CA GLU A 160 6.11 -28.10 16.77
C GLU A 160 6.65 -27.75 18.15
N SER A 161 7.33 -28.69 18.81
CA SER A 161 7.86 -28.48 20.17
C SER A 161 8.91 -27.39 20.27
N ASP A 162 9.58 -27.06 19.16
CA ASP A 162 10.60 -26.02 19.05
C ASP A 162 10.06 -24.71 18.44
N LEU A 163 8.73 -24.55 18.38
CA LEU A 163 8.09 -23.37 17.78
C LEU A 163 8.53 -22.06 18.45
N LEU A 164 8.46 -22.01 19.78
CA LEU A 164 8.62 -20.79 20.56
C LEU A 164 9.92 -20.80 21.39
N PRO A 165 10.62 -19.66 21.53
CA PRO A 165 11.81 -19.54 22.36
C PRO A 165 11.45 -19.57 23.85
N GLU A 166 11.96 -20.55 24.59
CA GLU A 166 11.65 -20.75 26.02
C GLU A 166 11.95 -19.51 26.90
N ASP A 167 13.04 -18.80 26.60
CA ASP A 167 13.51 -17.62 27.35
C ASP A 167 12.65 -16.37 27.15
N ARG A 168 11.79 -16.35 26.13
CA ARG A 168 10.93 -15.21 25.76
C ARG A 168 9.46 -15.60 25.58
N THR A 169 9.05 -16.75 26.13
CA THR A 169 7.66 -17.20 26.07
C THR A 169 7.00 -17.11 27.44
N VAL A 170 5.84 -16.47 27.49
CA VAL A 170 4.99 -16.36 28.68
C VAL A 170 3.69 -17.09 28.41
N GLN A 171 3.41 -18.11 29.22
CA GLN A 171 2.09 -18.73 29.26
C GLN A 171 1.24 -18.04 30.32
N LEU A 172 0.05 -17.59 29.93
CA LEU A 172 -0.91 -17.00 30.86
C LEU A 172 -1.36 -18.01 31.91
N SER A 173 -1.70 -17.52 33.10
CA SER A 173 -2.17 -18.37 34.20
C SER A 173 -3.49 -19.06 33.87
N ASP A 174 -3.77 -20.17 34.54
CA ASP A 174 -5.04 -20.88 34.42
C ASP A 174 -6.24 -19.93 34.72
N PRO A 175 -7.14 -19.71 33.76
CA PRO A 175 -8.29 -18.82 33.95
C PRO A 175 -9.31 -19.37 34.97
N LEU A 176 -9.30 -20.67 35.24
CA LEU A 176 -10.20 -21.34 36.20
C LEU A 176 -9.59 -21.41 37.61
N SER A 177 -8.31 -21.06 37.77
CA SER A 177 -7.65 -21.11 39.07
C SER A 177 -8.16 -20.01 39.99
N SER A 178 -8.50 -20.39 41.22
CA SER A 178 -8.85 -19.45 42.30
C SER A 178 -7.62 -18.92 43.04
N ALA A 179 -6.42 -19.38 42.69
CA ALA A 179 -5.18 -18.90 43.27
C ALA A 179 -4.87 -17.51 42.72
N ARG A 180 -4.99 -16.48 43.57
CA ARG A 180 -4.58 -15.11 43.21
C ARG A 180 -3.13 -15.12 42.76
N SER A 181 -2.86 -14.50 41.63
CA SER A 181 -1.49 -14.27 41.22
C SER A 181 -0.81 -13.39 42.27
N LYS A 182 0.48 -13.61 42.54
CA LYS A 182 1.29 -12.66 43.32
C LYS A 182 1.64 -11.45 42.44
N ALA A 183 0.64 -10.77 41.89
CA ALA A 183 0.84 -9.56 41.12
C ALA A 183 1.60 -8.55 42.00
N PRO A 184 2.67 -7.92 41.50
CA PRO A 184 3.35 -6.88 42.25
C PRO A 184 2.35 -5.77 42.58
N THR A 185 2.30 -5.37 43.85
CA THR A 185 1.38 -4.36 44.41
C THR A 185 1.58 -2.95 43.84
N SER A 186 2.42 -2.78 42.81
CA SER A 186 2.76 -1.50 42.18
C SER A 186 2.81 -1.58 40.64
N ALA A 187 1.95 -2.36 39.98
CA ALA A 187 1.84 -2.32 38.53
C ALA A 187 1.42 -0.90 38.09
N VAL A 188 2.23 -0.27 37.23
CA VAL A 188 1.94 1.06 36.69
C VAL A 188 0.78 0.93 35.72
N LEU A 189 -0.29 1.72 35.93
CA LEU A 189 -1.44 1.76 35.04
C LEU A 189 -1.00 2.06 33.59
N GLY A 190 -1.51 1.30 32.63
CA GLY A 190 -1.14 1.42 31.23
C GLY A 190 0.19 0.74 30.87
N SER A 191 0.81 -0.01 31.77
CA SER A 191 1.99 -0.83 31.46
C SER A 191 1.61 -2.30 31.37
N MET A 192 2.25 -3.04 30.46
CA MET A 192 1.98 -4.46 30.23
C MET A 192 2.13 -5.28 31.53
N ASN A 193 1.11 -6.04 31.90
CA ASN A 193 1.08 -6.96 33.02
C ASN A 193 0.36 -8.26 32.64
N LEU A 194 1.16 -9.27 32.28
CA LEU A 194 0.66 -10.61 31.93
C LEU A 194 0.33 -11.48 33.14
N LEU A 195 0.55 -10.98 34.36
CA LEU A 195 0.26 -11.66 35.63
C LEU A 195 -1.02 -11.15 36.28
N SER A 196 -1.82 -10.33 35.59
CA SER A 196 -3.11 -9.86 36.11
C SER A 196 -4.06 -11.02 36.42
N ASP A 197 -4.89 -10.88 37.46
CA ASP A 197 -5.93 -11.87 37.78
C ASP A 197 -7.02 -11.88 36.70
N TRP A 198 -7.52 -13.07 36.38
CA TRP A 198 -8.70 -13.25 35.53
C TRP A 198 -9.98 -12.80 36.25
N LYS A 199 -10.82 -12.01 35.58
CA LYS A 199 -12.06 -11.44 36.10
C LYS A 199 -13.16 -11.47 35.05
N ALA A 200 -14.41 -11.53 35.48
CA ALA A 200 -15.55 -11.38 34.58
C ALA A 200 -15.64 -9.94 34.05
N ASN A 201 -16.01 -9.80 32.78
CA ASN A 201 -16.36 -8.52 32.16
C ASN A 201 -17.63 -8.71 31.31
N GLY A 202 -18.75 -8.18 31.79
CA GLY A 202 -20.05 -8.38 31.14
C GLY A 202 -20.39 -9.86 31.01
N THR A 203 -20.65 -10.30 29.78
CA THR A 203 -20.99 -11.70 29.44
C THR A 203 -19.77 -12.60 29.30
N LEU A 204 -18.56 -12.05 29.37
CA LEU A 204 -17.30 -12.78 29.33
C LEU A 204 -16.88 -13.20 30.74
N PRO A 205 -16.84 -14.50 31.05
CA PRO A 205 -16.61 -14.96 32.43
C PRO A 205 -15.16 -14.77 32.89
N GLN A 206 -14.20 -14.79 31.97
CA GLN A 206 -12.77 -14.80 32.26
C GLN A 206 -12.04 -13.89 31.27
N THR A 207 -11.70 -12.70 31.75
CA THR A 207 -10.90 -11.70 31.05
C THR A 207 -9.70 -11.28 31.87
N LEU A 208 -8.59 -11.00 31.21
CA LEU A 208 -7.35 -10.51 31.83
C LEU A 208 -7.01 -9.16 31.17
N ASP A 209 -7.01 -8.11 31.98
CA ASP A 209 -6.62 -6.77 31.54
C ASP A 209 -5.10 -6.64 31.54
N VAL A 210 -4.51 -6.56 30.35
CA VAL A 210 -3.06 -6.58 30.18
C VAL A 210 -2.41 -5.23 30.46
N PHE A 211 -3.17 -4.13 30.52
CA PHE A 211 -2.65 -2.80 30.84
C PHE A 211 -3.21 -2.26 32.17
N GLY A 212 -4.24 -2.90 32.72
CA GLY A 212 -4.95 -2.49 33.92
C GLY A 212 -5.86 -1.26 33.73
N ASP A 213 -5.95 -0.74 32.51
CA ASP A 213 -6.71 0.46 32.14
C ASP A 213 -7.96 0.15 31.29
N GLY A 214 -8.26 -1.14 31.10
CA GLY A 214 -9.39 -1.68 30.37
C GLY A 214 -9.33 -1.51 28.85
N SER A 215 -8.23 -1.00 28.29
CA SER A 215 -8.13 -0.72 26.85
C SER A 215 -7.97 -1.99 26.00
N LEU A 216 -7.36 -3.04 26.55
CA LEU A 216 -7.17 -4.32 25.89
C LEU A 216 -7.32 -5.46 26.91
N LEU A 217 -8.25 -6.37 26.63
CA LEU A 217 -8.51 -7.54 27.46
C LEU A 217 -8.18 -8.81 26.67
N VAL A 218 -7.42 -9.71 27.28
CA VAL A 218 -7.36 -11.11 26.85
C VAL A 218 -8.59 -11.82 27.37
N VAL A 219 -9.20 -12.66 26.55
CA VAL A 219 -10.44 -13.37 26.86
C VAL A 219 -10.20 -14.86 26.69
N ASN A 220 -10.53 -15.65 27.71
CA ASN A 220 -10.48 -17.11 27.59
C ASN A 220 -11.59 -17.58 26.64
N ALA A 221 -11.21 -18.32 25.59
CA ALA A 221 -12.13 -18.75 24.53
C ALA A 221 -12.05 -20.27 24.31
N PRO A 222 -12.46 -21.09 25.31
CA PRO A 222 -12.29 -22.53 25.23
C PRO A 222 -13.17 -23.16 24.14
N GLY A 223 -12.71 -24.29 23.60
CA GLY A 223 -13.45 -25.10 22.63
C GLY A 223 -12.58 -25.54 21.45
N HIS A 224 -11.94 -24.59 20.77
CA HIS A 224 -11.13 -24.89 19.59
C HIS A 224 -9.86 -25.68 19.93
N LEU A 225 -8.99 -25.11 20.76
CA LEU A 225 -7.80 -25.77 21.30
C LEU A 225 -7.61 -25.40 22.78
N PRO A 226 -6.94 -26.25 23.57
CA PRO A 226 -6.36 -25.83 24.85
C PRO A 226 -5.48 -24.58 24.68
N GLY A 227 -5.70 -23.58 25.53
CA GLY A 227 -4.99 -22.30 25.47
C GLY A 227 -5.49 -21.33 24.41
N HIS A 228 -6.66 -21.57 23.80
CA HIS A 228 -7.27 -20.62 22.88
C HIS A 228 -7.72 -19.33 23.60
N ILE A 229 -7.24 -18.19 23.11
CA ILE A 229 -7.53 -16.86 23.64
C ILE A 229 -7.99 -15.92 22.53
N ASN A 230 -8.84 -14.97 22.90
CA ASN A 230 -9.31 -13.88 22.05
C ASN A 230 -8.92 -12.54 22.67
N LEU A 231 -9.01 -11.46 21.91
CA LEU A 231 -8.77 -10.10 22.40
C LEU A 231 -10.00 -9.22 22.25
N LEU A 232 -10.38 -8.51 23.31
CA LEU A 232 -11.36 -7.42 23.28
C LEU A 232 -10.63 -6.08 23.43
N ALA A 233 -10.66 -5.27 22.38
CA ALA A 233 -10.02 -3.96 22.33
C ALA A 233 -11.05 -2.83 22.40
N ARG A 234 -10.74 -1.77 23.14
CA ARG A 234 -11.51 -0.50 23.13
C ARG A 234 -10.77 0.55 22.31
N CYS A 235 -11.42 1.08 21.29
CA CYS A 235 -10.88 2.07 20.35
C CYS A 235 -11.30 3.51 20.71
N SER A 236 -10.64 4.49 20.10
CA SER A 236 -10.71 5.94 20.42
C SER A 236 -12.08 6.62 20.19
N ASP A 237 -13.03 5.94 19.58
CA ASP A 237 -14.42 6.35 19.33
C ASP A 237 -15.43 5.64 20.24
N GLY A 238 -14.94 4.84 21.20
CA GLY A 238 -15.76 3.99 22.06
C GLY A 238 -16.17 2.66 21.40
N HIS A 239 -15.81 2.43 20.13
CA HIS A 239 -16.02 1.17 19.46
C HIS A 239 -15.19 0.07 20.10
N GLN A 240 -15.78 -1.11 20.24
CA GLN A 240 -15.09 -2.30 20.72
C GLN A 240 -14.90 -3.29 19.59
N VAL A 241 -13.68 -3.80 19.45
CA VAL A 241 -13.32 -4.81 18.45
C VAL A 241 -12.91 -6.09 19.17
N TYR A 242 -13.56 -7.18 18.82
CA TYR A 242 -13.29 -8.51 19.34
C TYR A 242 -12.60 -9.37 18.27
N MET A 243 -11.30 -9.58 18.44
CA MET A 243 -10.48 -10.43 17.58
C MET A 243 -10.58 -11.86 18.10
N ALA A 244 -11.31 -12.68 17.36
CA ALA A 244 -11.87 -13.93 17.86
C ALA A 244 -11.08 -15.20 17.51
N GLY A 245 -9.96 -15.05 16.78
CA GLY A 245 -9.18 -16.19 16.27
C GLY A 245 -10.08 -17.24 15.61
N ASP A 246 -9.80 -18.51 15.93
CA ASP A 246 -10.59 -19.67 15.51
C ASP A 246 -11.71 -20.09 16.47
N ALA A 247 -12.21 -19.17 17.31
CA ALA A 247 -13.42 -19.45 18.08
C ALA A 247 -14.61 -19.80 17.15
N CYS A 248 -14.53 -19.33 15.89
CA CYS A 248 -15.46 -19.65 14.81
C CYS A 248 -14.74 -19.45 13.46
N HIS A 249 -14.85 -20.42 12.55
CA HIS A 249 -14.14 -20.38 11.25
C HIS A 249 -15.00 -19.84 10.10
N ASP A 250 -16.32 -19.69 10.30
CA ASP A 250 -17.25 -19.22 9.27
C ASP A 250 -18.41 -18.48 9.93
N ARG A 251 -18.72 -17.26 9.44
CA ARG A 251 -19.77 -16.40 10.01
C ARG A 251 -21.14 -17.07 10.09
N ARG A 252 -21.44 -18.06 9.24
CA ARG A 252 -22.72 -18.77 9.27
C ARG A 252 -22.92 -19.62 10.53
N LEU A 253 -21.84 -20.00 11.22
CA LEU A 253 -21.93 -20.61 12.55
C LEU A 253 -22.35 -19.57 13.60
N LEU A 254 -21.80 -18.36 13.52
CA LEU A 254 -22.17 -17.24 14.39
C LEU A 254 -23.62 -16.82 14.16
N THR A 255 -24.10 -16.73 12.92
CA THR A 255 -25.51 -16.37 12.64
C THR A 255 -26.49 -17.51 12.95
N GLY A 256 -26.01 -18.75 13.08
CA GLY A 256 -26.83 -19.94 13.28
C GLY A 256 -27.43 -20.50 11.99
N GLU A 257 -27.04 -19.99 10.81
CA GLU A 257 -27.42 -20.57 9.51
C GLU A 257 -26.83 -21.97 9.32
N LYS A 258 -25.65 -22.22 9.88
CA LYS A 258 -24.96 -23.52 9.84
C LYS A 258 -24.61 -24.00 11.25
N SER A 259 -24.40 -25.30 11.36
CA SER A 259 -23.90 -25.99 12.54
C SER A 259 -22.43 -26.38 12.34
N ILE A 260 -21.71 -26.65 13.42
CA ILE A 260 -20.31 -27.13 13.36
C ILE A 260 -20.25 -28.44 12.56
N GLY A 261 -19.30 -28.51 11.62
CA GLY A 261 -19.08 -29.68 10.79
C GLY A 261 -18.40 -30.83 11.54
N GLU A 262 -18.79 -32.06 11.22
CA GLU A 262 -18.16 -33.29 11.73
C GLU A 262 -17.90 -34.24 10.55
N TRP A 263 -16.82 -35.02 10.64
CA TRP A 263 -16.46 -35.97 9.58
C TRP A 263 -15.82 -37.23 10.15
N ASP A 264 -15.91 -38.35 9.42
CA ASP A 264 -15.22 -39.58 9.79
C ASP A 264 -13.76 -39.54 9.32
N ASP A 265 -12.82 -39.92 10.18
CA ASP A 265 -11.44 -40.20 9.77
C ASP A 265 -11.31 -41.53 9.02
N ALA A 266 -10.09 -41.86 8.60
CA ALA A 266 -9.78 -43.11 7.91
C ALA A 266 -10.09 -44.38 8.74
N HIS A 267 -10.33 -44.24 10.04
CA HIS A 267 -10.67 -45.32 10.97
C HIS A 267 -12.16 -45.31 11.37
N GLY A 268 -12.98 -44.44 10.78
CA GLY A 268 -14.41 -44.34 11.07
C GLY A 268 -14.73 -43.62 12.38
N GLN A 269 -13.82 -42.81 12.90
CA GLN A 269 -14.05 -42.00 14.10
C GLN A 269 -14.53 -40.61 13.72
N ILE A 270 -15.56 -40.14 14.42
CA ILE A 270 -16.09 -38.78 14.26
C ILE A 270 -15.02 -37.78 14.74
N CYS A 271 -14.63 -36.89 13.85
CA CYS A 271 -13.71 -35.79 14.06
C CYS A 271 -14.45 -34.45 13.98
N CYS A 272 -13.92 -33.48 14.70
CA CYS A 272 -14.34 -32.08 14.69
C CYS A 272 -13.08 -31.21 14.65
N ILE A 273 -13.17 -30.01 14.08
CA ILE A 273 -12.06 -29.06 14.10
C ILE A 273 -11.81 -28.53 15.52
N HIS A 274 -12.85 -28.49 16.34
CA HIS A 274 -12.77 -28.07 17.74
C HIS A 274 -12.48 -29.26 18.65
N ALA A 275 -11.48 -29.12 19.51
CA ALA A 275 -11.10 -30.10 20.53
C ALA A 275 -12.24 -30.46 21.49
N ASP A 276 -13.05 -29.47 21.85
CA ASP A 276 -14.28 -29.62 22.62
C ASP A 276 -15.39 -28.84 21.92
N ARG A 277 -16.18 -29.55 21.13
CA ARG A 277 -17.30 -29.00 20.37
C ARG A 277 -18.31 -28.27 21.26
N LYS A 278 -18.63 -28.82 22.44
CA LYS A 278 -19.67 -28.23 23.30
C LYS A 278 -19.18 -26.90 23.86
N GLN A 279 -17.93 -26.84 24.33
CA GLN A 279 -17.34 -25.57 24.77
C GLN A 279 -17.21 -24.56 23.62
N ALA A 280 -16.90 -25.02 22.39
CA ALA A 280 -16.89 -24.15 21.22
C ALA A 280 -18.28 -23.55 20.94
N GLU A 281 -19.35 -24.34 20.99
CA GLU A 281 -20.73 -23.85 20.84
C GLU A 281 -21.10 -22.81 21.92
N GLU A 282 -20.69 -23.03 23.17
CA GLU A 282 -20.88 -22.06 24.26
C GLU A 282 -20.09 -20.76 24.03
N THR A 283 -18.85 -20.86 23.54
CA THR A 283 -18.02 -19.71 23.19
C THR A 283 -18.62 -18.92 22.03
N ILE A 284 -19.06 -19.58 20.95
CA ILE A 284 -19.76 -18.95 19.82
C ILE A 284 -21.03 -18.23 20.31
N GLN A 285 -21.78 -18.83 21.23
CA GLN A 285 -22.97 -18.20 21.79
C GLN A 285 -22.64 -16.93 22.58
N ARG A 286 -21.53 -16.89 23.33
CA ARG A 286 -21.08 -15.66 24.02
C ARG A 286 -20.67 -14.58 23.01
N ILE A 287 -19.94 -14.96 21.96
CA ILE A 287 -19.54 -14.04 20.88
C ILE A 287 -20.76 -13.46 20.16
N ARG A 288 -21.80 -14.28 19.93
CA ARG A 288 -23.07 -13.82 19.36
C ARG A 288 -23.75 -12.77 20.24
N VAL A 289 -23.69 -12.93 21.56
CA VAL A 289 -24.24 -11.92 22.49
C VAL A 289 -23.44 -10.62 22.41
N LEU A 290 -22.10 -10.68 22.36
CA LEU A 290 -21.28 -9.49 22.16
C LEU A 290 -21.60 -8.75 20.86
N GLU A 291 -21.77 -9.48 19.76
CA GLU A 291 -22.16 -8.88 18.46
C GLU A 291 -23.51 -8.15 18.56
N GLN A 292 -24.48 -8.73 19.27
CA GLN A 292 -25.78 -8.11 19.53
C GLN A 292 -25.69 -6.88 20.43
N GLU A 293 -24.70 -6.81 21.32
CA GLU A 293 -24.38 -5.65 22.16
C GLU A 293 -23.64 -4.55 21.38
N GLY A 294 -23.34 -4.77 20.09
CA GLY A 294 -22.70 -3.79 19.21
C GLY A 294 -21.17 -3.88 19.18
N VAL A 295 -20.59 -4.94 19.73
CA VAL A 295 -19.14 -5.22 19.59
C VAL A 295 -18.88 -5.77 18.19
N GLU A 296 -17.92 -5.21 17.48
CA GLU A 296 -17.49 -5.75 16.20
C GLU A 296 -16.72 -7.06 16.40
N ILE A 297 -17.13 -8.11 15.69
CA ILE A 297 -16.48 -9.43 15.74
C ILE A 297 -15.71 -9.69 14.45
N ILE A 298 -14.42 -10.00 14.58
CA ILE A 298 -13.53 -10.36 13.48
C ILE A 298 -12.88 -11.72 13.78
N PHE A 299 -13.13 -12.72 12.93
CA PHE A 299 -12.47 -14.03 12.99
C PHE A 299 -11.15 -14.03 12.21
N ALA A 300 -10.26 -14.98 12.49
CA ALA A 300 -9.00 -15.09 11.74
C ALA A 300 -9.22 -15.41 10.25
N HIS A 301 -10.34 -16.08 9.93
CA HIS A 301 -10.70 -16.55 8.59
C HIS A 301 -11.95 -15.84 8.04
N ASP A 302 -12.16 -14.58 8.42
CA ASP A 302 -13.37 -13.82 8.09
C ASP A 302 -13.35 -13.25 6.67
N VAL A 303 -13.87 -14.03 5.73
CA VAL A 303 -13.95 -13.68 4.30
C VAL A 303 -14.86 -12.48 4.07
N GLU A 304 -15.97 -12.41 4.79
CA GLU A 304 -16.95 -11.34 4.66
C GLU A 304 -16.35 -10.01 5.14
N TRP A 305 -15.63 -10.02 6.26
CA TRP A 305 -14.96 -8.83 6.78
C TRP A 305 -13.79 -8.36 5.90
N GLU A 306 -12.92 -9.27 5.44
CA GLU A 306 -11.78 -8.92 4.56
C GLU A 306 -12.24 -8.32 3.23
N ASN A 307 -13.30 -8.85 2.64
CA ASN A 307 -13.78 -8.41 1.33
C ASN A 307 -14.66 -7.16 1.37
N ASP A 308 -15.11 -6.73 2.55
CA ASP A 308 -15.82 -5.46 2.69
C ASP A 308 -14.88 -4.29 2.34
N VAL A 309 -15.26 -3.53 1.33
CA VAL A 309 -14.48 -2.40 0.81
C VAL A 309 -14.25 -1.34 1.90
N SER A 310 -15.17 -1.19 2.85
CA SER A 310 -15.06 -0.25 3.97
C SER A 310 -13.94 -0.61 4.94
N ASN A 311 -13.52 -1.88 5.00
CA ASN A 311 -12.46 -2.35 5.89
C ASN A 311 -11.06 -2.22 5.29
N ARG A 312 -10.91 -1.85 4.02
CA ARG A 312 -9.57 -1.74 3.37
C ARG A 312 -8.64 -0.76 4.08
N SER A 313 -9.16 0.38 4.52
CA SER A 313 -8.38 1.38 5.27
C SER A 313 -7.95 0.88 6.65
N ARG A 314 -8.49 -0.23 7.14
CA ARG A 314 -8.16 -0.82 8.45
C ARG A 314 -6.99 -1.80 8.38
N PHE A 315 -6.49 -2.09 7.18
CA PHE A 315 -5.22 -2.79 7.02
C PHE A 315 -4.07 -1.82 7.27
N PHE A 316 -3.13 -2.21 8.14
CA PHE A 316 -2.04 -1.33 8.57
C PHE A 316 -1.22 -0.80 7.39
N GLU A 317 -0.94 -1.67 6.41
CA GLU A 317 -0.20 -1.28 5.20
C GLU A 317 -0.94 -0.22 4.37
N GLN A 318 -2.26 -0.28 4.28
CA GLN A 318 -3.07 0.62 3.46
C GLN A 318 -3.08 2.03 4.07
N GLU A 319 -3.34 2.13 5.37
CA GLU A 319 -3.35 3.41 6.08
C GLU A 319 -1.97 4.08 6.05
N ALA A 320 -0.91 3.32 6.37
CA ALA A 320 0.44 3.85 6.43
C ALA A 320 0.95 4.29 5.04
N LEU A 321 0.67 3.53 3.98
CA LEU A 321 1.00 3.92 2.62
C LEU A 321 0.22 5.17 2.18
N LYS A 322 -1.06 5.26 2.52
CA LYS A 322 -1.87 6.45 2.25
C LYS A 322 -1.34 7.68 3.00
N LYS A 323 -0.98 7.53 4.28
CA LYS A 323 -0.37 8.62 5.05
C LYS A 323 0.95 9.07 4.43
N ARG A 324 1.79 8.11 4.01
CA ARG A 324 3.05 8.42 3.31
C ARG A 324 2.81 9.15 1.99
N PHE A 325 1.77 8.79 1.25
CA PHE A 325 1.34 9.54 0.07
C PHE A 325 1.01 10.98 0.46
N ASP A 326 0.18 11.19 1.48
CA ASP A 326 -0.26 12.53 1.87
C ASP A 326 0.90 13.41 2.34
N ASP A 327 1.81 12.84 3.13
CA ASP A 327 3.02 13.52 3.61
C ASP A 327 3.97 13.90 2.46
N THR A 328 4.03 13.09 1.39
CA THR A 328 4.98 13.28 0.27
C THR A 328 4.39 14.11 -0.87
N MET A 329 3.13 13.85 -1.22
CA MET A 329 2.47 14.36 -2.42
C MET A 329 1.42 15.43 -2.13
N GLY A 330 0.93 15.50 -0.89
CA GLY A 330 -0.23 16.29 -0.48
C GLY A 330 -1.53 15.53 -0.68
N ALA A 331 -2.44 15.58 0.31
CA ALA A 331 -3.69 14.82 0.28
C ALA A 331 -4.58 15.13 -0.93
N GLU A 332 -4.57 16.39 -1.39
CA GLU A 332 -5.33 16.87 -2.57
C GLU A 332 -4.87 16.25 -3.91
N ALA A 333 -3.68 15.65 -3.94
CA ALA A 333 -3.15 14.96 -5.11
C ALA A 333 -3.65 13.51 -5.20
N PHE A 334 -4.30 12.98 -4.16
CA PHE A 334 -4.81 11.62 -4.17
C PHE A 334 -6.08 11.55 -5.01
N ASP A 335 -6.01 10.84 -6.12
CA ASP A 335 -7.12 10.64 -7.05
C ASP A 335 -7.44 9.15 -7.22
N GLU A 336 -8.45 8.86 -8.03
CA GLU A 336 -8.92 7.51 -8.26
C GLU A 336 -7.83 6.57 -8.83
N SER A 337 -6.87 7.10 -9.60
CA SER A 337 -5.79 6.27 -10.17
C SER A 337 -4.84 5.82 -9.06
N TRP A 338 -4.47 6.72 -8.16
CA TRP A 338 -3.70 6.40 -6.96
C TRP A 338 -4.45 5.45 -6.02
N CYS A 339 -5.76 5.62 -5.88
CA CYS A 339 -6.62 4.70 -5.13
C CYS A 339 -6.56 3.27 -5.68
N ARG A 340 -6.73 3.11 -7.01
CA ARG A 340 -6.60 1.81 -7.67
C ARG A 340 -5.23 1.18 -7.47
N MET A 341 -4.16 1.98 -7.59
CA MET A 341 -2.80 1.47 -7.41
C MET A 341 -2.54 1.02 -5.98
N LEU A 342 -2.97 1.79 -4.99
CA LEU A 342 -2.89 1.41 -3.58
C LEU A 342 -3.64 0.10 -3.29
N LYS A 343 -4.82 -0.06 -3.90
CA LYS A 343 -5.67 -1.26 -3.79
C LYS A 343 -5.03 -2.50 -4.42
N HIS A 344 -4.61 -2.41 -5.69
CA HIS A 344 -4.24 -3.59 -6.48
C HIS A 344 -2.74 -3.88 -6.48
N ALA A 345 -1.91 -2.88 -6.22
CA ALA A 345 -0.46 -2.98 -6.30
C ALA A 345 0.22 -2.10 -5.24
N PRO A 346 0.03 -2.36 -3.92
CA PRO A 346 0.58 -1.53 -2.84
C PRO A 346 2.10 -1.37 -2.91
N ASP A 347 2.83 -2.39 -3.37
CA ASP A 347 4.29 -2.31 -3.57
C ASP A 347 4.67 -1.33 -4.70
N MET A 348 3.90 -1.32 -5.78
CA MET A 348 4.06 -0.37 -6.88
C MET A 348 3.65 1.04 -6.45
N PHE A 349 2.59 1.18 -5.66
CA PHE A 349 2.16 2.44 -5.06
C PHE A 349 3.27 3.04 -4.18
N ALA A 350 3.82 2.25 -3.25
CA ALA A 350 4.91 2.67 -2.37
C ALA A 350 6.15 3.13 -3.14
N SER A 351 6.51 2.39 -4.20
CA SER A 351 7.64 2.69 -5.07
C SER A 351 7.40 3.95 -5.90
N SER A 352 6.18 4.12 -6.41
CA SER A 352 5.76 5.28 -7.20
C SER A 352 5.76 6.56 -6.38
N ILE A 353 5.30 6.53 -5.11
CA ILE A 353 5.42 7.67 -4.18
C ILE A 353 6.88 8.06 -3.99
N ARG A 354 7.76 7.07 -3.77
CA ARG A 354 9.19 7.33 -3.59
C ARG A 354 9.79 8.01 -4.81
N LEU A 355 9.49 7.49 -6.01
CA LEU A 355 10.00 8.03 -7.26
C LEU A 355 9.47 9.45 -7.52
N ALA A 356 8.15 9.65 -7.43
CA ALA A 356 7.51 10.94 -7.65
C ALA A 356 7.86 12.00 -6.58
N GLY A 357 8.24 11.57 -5.39
CA GLY A 357 8.65 12.45 -4.30
C GLY A 357 10.06 13.05 -4.44
N VAL A 358 10.94 12.48 -5.29
CA VAL A 358 12.31 12.98 -5.48
C VAL A 358 12.36 14.43 -5.94
N PRO A 359 11.73 14.81 -7.08
CA PRO A 359 11.77 16.21 -7.56
C PRO A 359 11.11 17.17 -6.56
N LYS A 360 10.06 16.74 -5.84
CA LYS A 360 9.42 17.56 -4.79
C LYS A 360 10.35 17.84 -3.61
N LYS A 361 11.15 16.85 -3.21
CA LYS A 361 12.09 16.97 -2.10
C LYS A 361 13.32 17.81 -2.46
N LYS A 362 13.84 17.65 -3.68
CA LYS A 362 14.98 18.43 -4.18
C LYS A 362 14.61 19.89 -4.42
N ALA A 363 13.45 20.11 -5.03
CA ALA A 363 12.86 21.43 -5.25
C ALA A 363 13.81 22.42 -5.93
N HIS A 364 14.56 21.97 -6.95
CA HIS A 364 15.35 22.87 -7.80
C HIS A 364 14.43 23.73 -8.68
N LEU A 365 13.27 23.19 -9.08
CA LEU A 365 12.19 23.94 -9.72
C LEU A 365 11.09 24.24 -8.70
N SER A 366 10.44 25.40 -8.85
CA SER A 366 9.27 25.70 -8.00
C SER A 366 8.09 24.78 -8.33
N PRO A 367 7.16 24.53 -7.39
CA PRO A 367 5.98 23.68 -7.63
C PRO A 367 5.15 24.09 -8.86
N LYS A 368 5.10 25.40 -9.16
CA LYS A 368 4.47 25.93 -10.38
C LYS A 368 5.18 25.39 -11.62
N ILE A 369 6.51 25.53 -11.71
CA ILE A 369 7.29 25.10 -12.87
C ILE A 369 7.31 23.57 -13.00
N GLN A 370 7.41 22.82 -11.90
CA GLN A 370 7.28 21.35 -11.93
C GLN A 370 5.96 20.91 -12.58
N SER A 371 4.86 21.60 -12.25
CA SER A 371 3.54 21.33 -12.82
C SER A 371 3.49 21.68 -14.31
N LEU A 372 4.03 22.83 -14.71
CA LEU A 372 4.10 23.23 -16.13
C LEU A 372 4.94 22.26 -16.99
N VAL A 373 6.09 21.80 -16.47
CA VAL A 373 6.91 20.77 -17.11
C VAL A 373 6.13 19.46 -17.28
N SER A 374 5.42 19.03 -16.24
CA SER A 374 4.61 17.81 -16.28
C SER A 374 3.42 17.91 -17.25
N ILE A 375 2.84 19.12 -17.42
CA ILE A 375 1.84 19.39 -18.47
C ILE A 375 2.47 19.20 -19.86
N ALA A 376 3.67 19.74 -20.11
CA ALA A 376 4.33 19.62 -21.41
C ALA A 376 4.59 18.16 -21.79
N VAL A 377 5.07 17.34 -20.85
CA VAL A 377 5.26 15.89 -21.05
C VAL A 377 3.92 15.21 -21.35
N SER A 378 2.89 15.51 -20.56
CA SER A 378 1.59 14.86 -20.68
C SER A 378 0.84 15.24 -21.96
N ALA A 379 1.00 16.49 -22.41
CA ALA A 379 0.32 17.08 -23.56
C ALA A 379 1.11 16.97 -24.87
N ALA A 380 2.35 16.49 -24.84
CA ALA A 380 3.13 16.23 -26.04
C ALA A 380 2.35 15.31 -26.99
N SER A 381 2.36 15.59 -28.30
CA SER A 381 1.64 14.81 -29.31
C SER A 381 2.08 13.35 -29.39
N THR A 382 3.27 13.03 -28.88
CA THR A 382 3.79 11.66 -28.75
C THR A 382 3.26 10.91 -27.54
N HIS A 383 2.53 11.56 -26.63
CA HIS A 383 2.00 10.98 -25.40
C HIS A 383 0.49 11.21 -25.21
N LEU A 384 0.03 12.46 -25.23
CA LEU A 384 -1.40 12.86 -25.15
C LEU A 384 -2.22 12.14 -24.07
N TYR A 385 -1.71 12.07 -22.85
CA TYR A 385 -2.39 11.37 -21.75
C TYR A 385 -3.29 12.30 -20.93
N ILE A 386 -4.56 12.35 -21.32
CA ILE A 386 -5.59 13.27 -20.78
C ILE A 386 -5.72 13.26 -19.25
N PRO A 387 -5.73 12.11 -18.54
CA PRO A 387 -5.80 12.11 -17.08
C PRO A 387 -4.66 12.90 -16.41
N SER A 388 -3.43 12.75 -16.90
CA SER A 388 -2.29 13.52 -16.38
C SER A 388 -2.33 14.99 -16.80
N ILE A 389 -2.84 15.31 -18.00
CA ILE A 389 -3.09 16.71 -18.39
C ILE A 389 -4.03 17.38 -17.39
N HIS A 390 -5.14 16.73 -17.02
CA HIS A 390 -6.06 17.25 -15.99
C HIS A 390 -5.36 17.43 -14.63
N ARG A 391 -4.65 16.39 -14.16
CA ARG A 391 -3.94 16.37 -12.88
C ARG A 391 -2.95 17.53 -12.77
N HIS A 392 -2.07 17.68 -13.77
CA HIS A 392 -1.02 18.70 -13.74
C HIS A 392 -1.56 20.11 -14.02
N THR A 393 -2.64 20.25 -14.80
CA THR A 393 -3.34 21.54 -14.95
C THR A 393 -3.94 22.02 -13.63
N LYS A 394 -4.63 21.13 -12.89
CA LYS A 394 -5.15 21.45 -11.55
C LYS A 394 -4.02 21.85 -10.59
N ALA A 395 -2.92 21.09 -10.60
CA ALA A 395 -1.76 21.39 -9.77
C ALA A 395 -1.08 22.72 -10.14
N ALA A 396 -0.93 23.04 -11.43
CA ALA A 396 -0.33 24.30 -11.87
C ALA A 396 -1.17 25.50 -11.40
N LEU A 397 -2.50 25.45 -11.57
CA LEU A 397 -3.42 26.49 -11.10
C LEU A 397 -3.36 26.67 -9.58
N ALA A 398 -3.35 25.57 -8.82
CA ALA A 398 -3.22 25.60 -7.35
C ALA A 398 -1.88 26.22 -6.89
N ASN A 399 -0.83 26.10 -7.70
CA ASN A 399 0.49 26.70 -7.47
C ASN A 399 0.65 28.09 -8.11
N GLY A 400 -0.45 28.74 -8.49
CA GLY A 400 -0.46 30.13 -8.97
C GLY A 400 -0.11 30.32 -10.44
N ALA A 401 -0.12 29.26 -11.26
CA ALA A 401 -0.07 29.44 -12.72
C ALA A 401 -1.36 30.10 -13.21
N THR A 402 -1.21 31.03 -14.15
CA THR A 402 -2.32 31.62 -14.88
C THR A 402 -2.76 30.71 -16.02
N LYS A 403 -4.00 30.86 -16.47
CA LYS A 403 -4.48 30.18 -17.70
C LYS A 403 -3.60 30.48 -18.90
N ALA A 404 -3.11 31.72 -18.99
CA ALA A 404 -2.30 32.17 -20.12
C ALA A 404 -0.89 31.53 -20.12
N GLU A 405 -0.26 31.34 -18.95
CA GLU A 405 0.99 30.56 -18.84
C GLU A 405 0.78 29.10 -19.28
N ILE A 406 -0.34 28.48 -18.89
CA ILE A 406 -0.66 27.10 -19.30
C ILE A 406 -0.88 27.01 -20.81
N VAL A 407 -1.60 27.97 -21.40
CA VAL A 407 -1.75 28.05 -22.87
C VAL A 407 -0.40 28.22 -23.55
N GLU A 408 0.50 29.05 -23.00
CA GLU A 408 1.85 29.20 -23.54
C GLU A 408 2.65 27.89 -23.50
N VAL A 409 2.55 27.09 -22.43
CA VAL A 409 3.15 25.73 -22.36
C VAL A 409 2.60 24.83 -23.47
N LEU A 410 1.28 24.84 -23.70
CA LEU A 410 0.66 24.03 -24.75
C LEU A 410 1.12 24.49 -26.14
N SER A 411 1.26 25.79 -26.36
CA SER A 411 1.79 26.36 -27.62
C SER A 411 3.24 25.95 -27.84
N LEU A 412 4.10 26.03 -26.82
CA LEU A 412 5.50 25.56 -26.90
C LEU A 412 5.56 24.07 -27.23
N THR A 413 4.77 23.26 -26.53
CA THR A 413 4.70 21.80 -26.72
C THR A 413 4.20 21.42 -28.12
N SER A 414 3.31 22.21 -28.71
CA SER A 414 2.79 21.99 -30.07
C SER A 414 3.86 22.14 -31.18
N THR A 415 5.02 22.72 -30.86
CA THR A 415 6.12 22.85 -31.83
C THR A 415 6.84 21.55 -32.14
N LEU A 416 6.63 20.49 -31.34
CA LEU A 416 7.26 19.17 -31.47
C LEU A 416 7.13 18.59 -32.88
N GLY A 417 6.01 18.83 -33.56
CA GLY A 417 5.74 18.28 -34.89
C GLY A 417 6.78 18.64 -35.96
N ILE A 418 7.55 19.71 -35.76
CA ILE A 418 8.60 20.10 -36.71
C ILE A 418 9.71 19.05 -36.84
N HIS A 419 9.85 18.17 -35.85
CA HIS A 419 10.91 17.15 -35.87
C HIS A 419 10.77 16.17 -37.03
N ALA A 420 9.56 16.03 -37.59
CA ALA A 420 9.37 15.31 -38.86
C ALA A 420 10.18 15.93 -40.01
N ALA A 421 10.23 17.27 -40.08
CA ALA A 421 11.02 17.98 -41.09
C ALA A 421 12.51 18.00 -40.75
N THR A 422 12.88 18.27 -39.49
CA THR A 422 14.31 18.36 -39.10
C THR A 422 15.04 17.01 -39.17
N VAL A 423 14.31 15.89 -39.12
CA VAL A 423 14.85 14.55 -39.39
C VAL A 423 14.70 14.17 -40.86
N GLY A 424 13.52 14.41 -41.46
CA GLY A 424 13.21 13.94 -42.80
C GLY A 424 13.90 14.69 -43.93
N VAL A 425 14.12 16.01 -43.79
CA VAL A 425 14.74 16.82 -44.83
C VAL A 425 16.21 16.43 -45.07
N PRO A 426 17.05 16.25 -44.04
CA PRO A 426 18.41 15.74 -44.26
C PRO A 426 18.45 14.38 -44.96
N ILE A 427 17.56 13.45 -44.59
CA ILE A 427 17.43 12.15 -45.25
C ILE A 427 17.03 12.32 -46.72
N LEU A 428 16.14 13.27 -47.03
CA LEU A 428 15.78 13.58 -48.42
C LEU A 428 17.00 14.08 -49.21
N PHE A 429 17.87 14.89 -48.62
CA PHE A 429 19.12 15.32 -49.25
C PHE A 429 20.06 14.15 -49.52
N GLU A 430 20.21 13.24 -48.55
CA GLU A 430 20.99 12.01 -48.73
C GLU A 430 20.46 11.16 -49.89
N VAL A 431 19.14 10.93 -49.95
CA VAL A 431 18.51 10.17 -51.05
C VAL A 431 18.67 10.90 -52.39
N LEU A 432 18.54 12.22 -52.43
CA LEU A 432 18.78 12.99 -53.66
C LEU A 432 20.23 12.86 -54.13
N GLU A 433 21.19 12.88 -53.22
CA GLU A 433 22.61 12.65 -53.50
C GLU A 433 22.85 11.24 -54.09
N GLU A 434 22.26 10.20 -53.48
CA GLU A 434 22.31 8.82 -53.98
C GLU A 434 21.70 8.65 -55.38
N GLN A 435 20.68 9.43 -55.71
CA GLN A 435 20.02 9.42 -57.02
C GLN A 435 20.71 10.31 -58.06
N GLY A 436 21.90 10.86 -57.76
CA GLY A 436 22.64 11.74 -58.66
C GLY A 436 22.00 13.12 -58.84
N LYS A 437 21.14 13.54 -57.90
CA LYS A 437 20.44 14.83 -57.87
C LYS A 437 20.87 15.66 -56.65
N ALA A 438 22.17 15.61 -56.33
CA ALA A 438 22.73 16.31 -55.18
C ALA A 438 22.35 17.80 -55.20
N MET A 439 21.84 18.28 -54.06
CA MET A 439 21.46 19.68 -53.87
C MET A 439 22.61 20.45 -53.21
N PRO A 440 22.71 21.78 -53.42
CA PRO A 440 23.73 22.59 -52.74
C PRO A 440 23.55 22.54 -51.23
N LYS A 441 24.65 22.33 -50.51
CA LYS A 441 24.70 22.34 -49.03
C LYS A 441 24.89 23.77 -48.51
N GLY A 442 24.48 24.00 -47.27
CA GLY A 442 24.60 25.32 -46.65
C GLY A 442 23.65 26.37 -47.23
N MET A 443 23.96 27.64 -46.98
CA MET A 443 23.21 28.78 -47.50
C MET A 443 23.67 29.27 -48.89
N GLU A 444 24.61 28.57 -49.54
CA GLU A 444 25.13 28.98 -50.85
C GLU A 444 24.04 28.93 -51.93
N GLY A 445 23.91 30.01 -52.72
CA GLY A 445 22.90 30.10 -53.78
C GLY A 445 21.45 30.30 -53.29
N MET A 446 21.24 30.58 -52.00
CA MET A 446 19.93 31.02 -51.46
C MET A 446 19.53 32.39 -52.00
N SER A 447 18.22 32.61 -52.18
CA SER A 447 17.67 33.91 -52.59
C SER A 447 17.78 34.96 -51.49
N LYS A 448 17.59 36.24 -51.83
CA LYS A 448 17.58 37.33 -50.83
C LYS A 448 16.46 37.14 -49.80
N GLU A 449 15.33 36.62 -50.25
CA GLU A 449 14.17 36.33 -49.42
C GLU A 449 14.48 35.21 -48.41
N GLN A 450 15.18 34.15 -48.84
CA GLN A 450 15.62 33.07 -47.94
C GLN A 450 16.62 33.57 -46.89
N TRP A 451 17.57 34.42 -47.27
CA TRP A 451 18.45 35.08 -46.29
C TRP A 451 17.68 35.93 -45.27
N ALA A 452 16.67 36.68 -45.73
CA ALA A 452 15.82 37.47 -44.85
C ALA A 452 15.00 36.60 -43.88
N MET A 453 14.49 35.44 -44.33
CA MET A 453 13.79 34.47 -43.48
C MET A 453 14.71 33.88 -42.40
N LYS A 454 15.98 33.58 -42.73
CA LYS A 454 16.99 33.18 -41.74
C LYS A 454 17.20 34.25 -40.68
N GLU A 455 17.40 35.50 -41.10
CA GLU A 455 17.62 36.62 -40.18
C GLU A 455 16.41 36.86 -39.27
N ASP A 456 15.20 36.75 -39.81
CA ASP A 456 13.97 36.87 -39.04
C ASP A 456 13.81 35.73 -38.01
N PHE A 457 14.16 34.48 -38.38
CA PHE A 457 14.20 33.37 -37.44
C PHE A 457 15.20 33.61 -36.31
N GLU A 458 16.45 33.99 -36.63
CA GLU A 458 17.49 34.28 -35.64
C GLU A 458 17.04 35.38 -34.68
N LYS A 459 16.39 36.43 -35.20
CA LYS A 459 15.85 37.53 -34.39
C LYS A 459 14.74 37.09 -33.45
N LYS A 460 13.81 36.26 -33.91
CA LYS A 460 12.65 35.81 -33.13
C LYS A 460 12.98 34.71 -32.13
N ARG A 461 13.85 33.77 -32.51
CA ARG A 461 14.16 32.54 -31.74
C ARG A 461 15.49 32.61 -30.98
N GLY A 462 16.39 33.53 -31.35
CA GLY A 462 17.65 33.77 -30.65
C GLY A 462 18.77 32.76 -30.95
N TYR A 463 18.61 31.89 -31.96
CA TYR A 463 19.63 30.93 -32.38
C TYR A 463 19.49 30.59 -33.87
N TRP A 464 20.55 30.00 -34.44
CA TRP A 464 20.53 29.33 -35.74
C TRP A 464 21.15 27.94 -35.63
N ASN A 465 20.62 26.99 -36.40
CA ASN A 465 21.13 25.63 -36.49
C ASN A 465 21.14 25.20 -37.96
N THR A 466 22.19 24.51 -38.39
CA THR A 466 22.38 24.05 -39.77
C THR A 466 21.26 23.12 -40.24
N LEU A 467 20.55 22.45 -39.33
CA LEU A 467 19.36 21.63 -39.64
C LEU A 467 18.24 22.44 -40.33
N TRP A 468 18.23 23.76 -40.20
CA TRP A 468 17.24 24.63 -40.84
C TRP A 468 17.57 24.98 -42.29
N GLU A 469 18.83 24.86 -42.70
CA GLU A 469 19.31 25.35 -44.00
C GLU A 469 18.71 24.58 -45.16
N GLU A 470 18.72 23.25 -45.05
CA GLU A 470 18.14 22.35 -46.05
C GLU A 470 16.61 22.47 -46.10
N PHE A 471 15.97 22.70 -44.95
CA PHE A 471 14.53 22.91 -44.87
C PHE A 471 14.10 24.23 -45.52
N LEU A 472 14.79 25.33 -45.19
CA LEU A 472 14.60 26.64 -45.81
C LEU A 472 14.85 26.60 -47.33
N ARG A 473 15.81 25.77 -47.78
CA ARG A 473 16.07 25.56 -49.22
C ARG A 473 14.89 24.94 -49.94
N LEU A 474 14.31 23.88 -49.38
CA LEU A 474 13.28 23.09 -50.05
C LEU A 474 11.88 23.68 -49.92
N SER A 475 11.57 24.34 -48.79
CA SER A 475 10.23 24.85 -48.53
C SER A 475 10.28 26.16 -47.73
N PRO A 476 10.69 27.27 -48.35
CA PRO A 476 10.80 28.56 -47.68
C PRO A 476 9.46 29.05 -47.12
N GLU A 477 8.34 28.79 -47.81
CA GLU A 477 7.01 29.19 -47.34
C GLU A 477 6.61 28.42 -46.08
N PHE A 478 6.95 27.13 -46.00
CA PHE A 478 6.65 26.34 -44.80
C PHE A 478 7.60 26.68 -43.65
N PHE A 479 8.87 27.00 -43.95
CA PHE A 479 9.82 27.52 -42.97
C PHE A 479 9.33 28.85 -42.37
N ASP A 480 8.85 29.78 -43.20
CA ASP A 480 8.32 31.07 -42.74
C ASP A 480 7.07 30.89 -41.87
N ALA A 481 6.11 30.08 -42.33
CA ALA A 481 4.91 29.75 -41.54
C ALA A 481 5.24 29.07 -40.20
N TYR A 482 6.23 28.16 -40.17
CA TYR A 482 6.69 27.55 -38.94
C TYR A 482 7.40 28.56 -38.03
N THR A 483 8.15 29.50 -38.60
CA THR A 483 8.81 30.58 -37.87
C THR A 483 7.77 31.44 -37.16
N GLU A 484 6.69 31.82 -37.85
CA GLU A 484 5.54 32.51 -37.23
C GLU A 484 4.93 31.67 -36.10
N PHE A 485 4.52 30.44 -36.39
CA PHE A 485 3.87 29.53 -35.43
C PHE A 485 4.69 29.34 -34.15
N SER A 486 5.98 29.03 -34.30
CA SER A 486 6.87 28.74 -33.17
C SER A 486 7.34 29.99 -32.42
N SER A 487 7.17 31.17 -32.99
CA SER A 487 7.51 32.45 -32.35
C SER A 487 6.37 33.03 -31.53
N VAL A 488 5.13 32.55 -31.68
CA VAL A 488 3.98 33.05 -30.89
C VAL A 488 4.25 33.05 -29.38
N PRO A 489 4.76 31.97 -28.75
CA PRO A 489 5.10 32.00 -27.33
C PRO A 489 6.15 33.06 -26.99
N TRP A 490 7.03 33.41 -27.92
CA TRP A 490 8.14 34.34 -27.72
C TRP A 490 7.73 35.81 -27.91
N LEU A 491 6.56 36.08 -28.49
CA LEU A 491 6.09 37.40 -28.91
C LEU A 491 4.77 37.78 -28.20
N ASN A 492 4.84 38.57 -27.11
CA ASN A 492 3.66 39.18 -26.46
C ASN A 492 3.75 40.73 -26.44
N GLU A 493 2.68 41.45 -26.03
CA GLU A 493 2.69 42.89 -25.79
C GLU A 493 3.83 43.30 -24.84
N GLY A 494 4.83 44.02 -25.34
CA GLY A 494 6.06 44.36 -24.61
C GLY A 494 7.31 43.55 -25.00
N GLY A 495 7.20 42.60 -25.94
CA GLY A 495 8.33 41.92 -26.57
C GLY A 495 8.95 40.77 -25.78
N LYS A 496 8.28 40.27 -24.73
CA LYS A 496 8.70 39.11 -23.94
C LYS A 496 7.44 38.27 -23.62
N GLY A 497 7.42 36.98 -23.97
CA GLY A 497 6.28 36.10 -23.60
C GLY A 497 6.06 35.99 -22.08
N LEU A 498 4.98 35.35 -21.62
CA LEU A 498 4.61 35.35 -20.18
C LEU A 498 5.59 34.52 -19.36
N LEU A 499 6.04 33.40 -19.92
CA LEU A 499 7.07 32.57 -19.30
C LEU A 499 8.46 33.19 -19.53
N GLU A 500 9.31 33.10 -18.52
CA GLU A 500 10.72 33.48 -18.66
C GLU A 500 11.42 32.59 -19.72
N PRO A 501 12.37 33.13 -20.50
CA PRO A 501 13.09 32.35 -21.53
C PRO A 501 13.64 31.01 -21.03
N LYS A 502 14.24 30.97 -19.83
CA LYS A 502 14.73 29.73 -19.20
C LYS A 502 13.61 28.68 -19.08
N VAL A 503 12.42 29.09 -18.63
CA VAL A 503 11.28 28.18 -18.45
C VAL A 503 10.81 27.62 -19.79
N LYS A 504 10.76 28.43 -20.84
CA LYS A 504 10.38 27.94 -22.18
C LYS A 504 11.34 26.87 -22.68
N GLU A 505 12.63 27.06 -22.45
CA GLU A 505 13.65 26.08 -22.82
C GLU A 505 13.56 24.80 -21.97
N LEU A 506 13.19 24.90 -20.69
CA LEU A 506 12.87 23.73 -19.86
C LEU A 506 11.64 22.97 -20.38
N ILE A 507 10.62 23.67 -20.89
CA ILE A 507 9.45 23.04 -21.53
C ILE A 507 9.85 22.26 -22.79
N TYR A 508 10.73 22.83 -23.63
CA TYR A 508 11.27 22.10 -24.79
C TYR A 508 12.08 20.87 -24.37
N CYS A 509 12.95 21.01 -23.35
CA CYS A 509 13.68 19.87 -22.79
C CYS A 509 12.74 18.76 -22.29
N ALA A 510 11.59 19.13 -21.71
CA ALA A 510 10.66 18.19 -21.10
C ALA A 510 10.08 17.20 -22.10
N PHE A 511 9.58 17.66 -23.25
CA PHE A 511 9.04 16.75 -24.25
C PHE A 511 10.14 16.08 -25.08
N ASP A 512 11.31 16.72 -25.27
CA ASP A 512 12.41 16.10 -26.01
C ASP A 512 13.09 14.96 -25.23
N THR A 513 13.14 15.04 -23.90
CA THR A 513 13.67 13.96 -23.06
C THR A 513 12.64 12.87 -22.73
N ALA A 514 11.35 13.11 -22.99
CA ALA A 514 10.30 12.15 -22.67
C ALA A 514 10.52 10.83 -23.41
N ALA A 515 10.28 9.70 -22.75
CA ALA A 515 10.48 8.35 -23.30
C ALA A 515 9.64 8.08 -24.57
N THR A 516 8.58 8.85 -24.81
CA THR A 516 7.75 8.78 -26.01
C THR A 516 8.34 9.50 -27.22
N HIS A 517 9.44 10.24 -27.05
CA HIS A 517 10.02 11.07 -28.12
C HIS A 517 11.56 10.94 -28.19
N MET A 518 12.28 11.20 -27.09
CA MET A 518 13.74 11.02 -26.98
C MET A 518 14.56 11.70 -28.09
N TYR A 519 14.22 12.93 -28.46
CA TYR A 519 14.86 13.66 -29.55
C TYR A 519 16.15 14.36 -29.11
N GLN A 520 17.27 13.66 -29.27
CA GLN A 520 18.60 14.09 -28.81
C GLN A 520 19.08 15.45 -29.38
N PRO A 521 18.91 15.79 -30.68
CA PRO A 521 19.38 17.06 -31.21
C PRO A 521 18.69 18.27 -30.58
N GLY A 522 17.35 18.20 -30.44
CA GLY A 522 16.54 19.23 -29.78
C GLY A 522 16.89 19.35 -28.30
N LEU A 523 16.93 18.22 -27.58
CA LEU A 523 17.30 18.18 -26.17
C LEU A 523 18.65 18.87 -25.92
N LYS A 524 19.67 18.56 -26.71
CA LYS A 524 21.01 19.16 -26.58
C LYS A 524 21.01 20.66 -26.84
N LEU A 525 20.23 21.13 -27.82
CA LEU A 525 20.08 22.55 -28.13
C LEU A 525 19.42 23.28 -26.96
N HIS A 526 18.27 22.78 -26.50
CA HIS A 526 17.47 23.41 -25.46
C HIS A 526 18.19 23.41 -24.10
N MET A 527 18.94 22.35 -23.76
CA MET A 527 19.83 22.36 -22.59
C MET A 527 20.87 23.48 -22.64
N ARG A 528 21.49 23.71 -23.81
CA ARG A 528 22.44 24.82 -23.97
C ARG A 528 21.76 26.16 -23.74
N ASN A 529 20.55 26.32 -24.26
CA ASN A 529 19.78 27.55 -24.08
C ASN A 529 19.37 27.75 -22.61
N VAL A 530 18.95 26.70 -21.89
CA VAL A 530 18.68 26.76 -20.45
C VAL A 530 19.89 27.31 -19.69
N LEU A 531 21.08 26.75 -19.95
CA LEU A 531 22.34 27.20 -19.31
C LEU A 531 22.68 28.64 -19.68
N ASN A 532 22.49 29.04 -20.94
CA ASN A 532 22.72 30.41 -21.40
C ASN A 532 21.78 31.43 -20.73
N TYR A 533 20.55 31.01 -20.38
CA TYR A 533 19.60 31.82 -19.62
C TYR A 533 19.76 31.70 -18.10
N GLY A 534 20.91 31.19 -17.63
CA GLY A 534 21.25 31.12 -16.21
C GLY A 534 20.61 29.94 -15.46
N GLY A 535 20.12 28.94 -16.18
CA GLY A 535 19.68 27.68 -15.58
C GLY A 535 20.85 26.79 -15.14
N THR A 536 20.52 25.79 -14.33
CA THR A 536 21.49 24.88 -13.70
C THR A 536 21.38 23.46 -14.24
N ALA A 537 22.42 22.65 -14.04
CA ALA A 537 22.37 21.22 -14.37
C ALA A 537 21.31 20.49 -13.54
N GLU A 538 21.12 20.93 -12.29
CA GLU A 538 20.15 20.39 -11.34
C GLU A 538 18.70 20.65 -11.79
N GLU A 539 18.39 21.84 -12.30
CA GLU A 539 17.07 22.15 -12.88
C GLU A 539 16.78 21.28 -14.12
N ILE A 540 17.77 21.08 -15.00
CA ILE A 540 17.65 20.22 -16.18
C ILE A 540 17.45 18.76 -15.76
N MET A 541 18.18 18.29 -14.76
CA MET A 541 18.01 16.94 -14.21
C MET A 541 16.62 16.76 -13.60
N GLU A 542 16.11 17.76 -12.89
CA GLU A 542 14.75 17.72 -12.32
C GLU A 542 13.67 17.66 -13.42
N VAL A 543 13.87 18.29 -14.58
CA VAL A 543 12.99 18.11 -15.76
C VAL A 543 12.98 16.65 -16.23
N MET A 544 14.14 15.99 -16.28
CA MET A 544 14.22 14.57 -16.66
C MET A 544 13.55 13.66 -15.62
N GLU A 545 13.71 13.97 -14.33
CA GLU A 545 13.03 13.26 -13.24
C GLU A 545 11.51 13.35 -13.42
N LEU A 546 10.98 14.55 -13.70
CA LEU A 546 9.55 14.76 -13.96
C LEU A 546 9.08 14.04 -15.23
N ALA A 547 9.84 14.12 -16.33
CA ALA A 547 9.50 13.44 -17.57
C ALA A 547 9.46 11.90 -17.41
N THR A 548 10.35 11.35 -16.57
CA THR A 548 10.36 9.90 -16.28
C THR A 548 9.07 9.43 -15.60
N LEU A 549 8.35 10.31 -14.89
CA LEU A 549 7.11 9.95 -14.20
C LEU A 549 5.96 9.60 -15.15
N LEU A 550 6.08 9.89 -16.46
CA LEU A 550 5.08 9.48 -17.46
C LEU A 550 4.84 7.96 -17.45
N SER A 551 5.83 7.16 -17.03
CA SER A 551 5.69 5.70 -16.95
C SER A 551 4.70 5.24 -15.87
N ILE A 552 4.37 6.07 -14.88
CA ILE A 552 3.35 5.75 -13.87
C ILE A 552 1.97 5.62 -14.54
N SER A 553 1.72 6.34 -15.64
CA SER A 553 0.47 6.28 -16.40
C SER A 553 0.13 4.89 -16.95
N THR A 554 1.12 3.98 -17.05
CA THR A 554 0.89 2.57 -17.37
C THR A 554 -0.02 1.90 -16.33
N MET A 555 0.22 2.15 -15.04
CA MET A 555 -0.60 1.60 -13.96
C MET A 555 -1.97 2.28 -13.91
N ASP A 556 -2.01 3.61 -14.10
CA ASP A 556 -3.26 4.39 -14.13
C ASP A 556 -4.22 3.81 -15.18
N ALA A 557 -3.76 3.61 -16.43
CA ALA A 557 -4.58 3.08 -17.50
C ALA A 557 -4.87 1.58 -17.36
N GLY A 558 -3.85 0.78 -17.00
CA GLY A 558 -3.98 -0.68 -16.95
C GLY A 558 -4.90 -1.18 -15.83
N LEU A 559 -4.83 -0.57 -14.65
CA LEU A 559 -5.67 -0.98 -13.51
C LEU A 559 -7.14 -0.60 -13.72
N GLU A 560 -7.43 0.52 -14.38
CA GLU A 560 -8.81 0.88 -14.70
C GLU A 560 -9.44 -0.16 -15.64
N VAL A 561 -8.71 -0.62 -16.66
CA VAL A 561 -9.18 -1.69 -17.55
C VAL A 561 -9.36 -2.99 -16.78
N LEU A 562 -8.38 -3.37 -15.94
CA LEU A 562 -8.46 -4.59 -15.14
C LEU A 562 -9.71 -4.61 -14.25
N GLU A 563 -10.03 -3.51 -13.57
CA GLU A 563 -11.24 -3.42 -12.76
C GLU A 563 -12.53 -3.59 -13.57
N LYS A 564 -12.59 -3.01 -14.77
CA LYS A 564 -13.77 -3.10 -15.63
C LYS A 564 -13.99 -4.51 -16.17
N GLU A 565 -12.93 -5.22 -16.51
CA GLU A 565 -13.01 -6.57 -17.08
C GLU A 565 -13.11 -7.68 -16.01
N SER A 566 -12.82 -7.35 -14.74
CA SER A 566 -12.91 -8.28 -13.61
C SER A 566 -14.19 -8.13 -12.79
N ALA A 567 -15.05 -7.16 -13.11
CA ALA A 567 -16.36 -6.92 -12.50
C ALA A 567 -17.46 -7.65 -13.25
#